data_AF-A0A3B0ZT36-F1
#
_entry.id   AF-A0A3B0ZT36-F1
#
_cell.length_a   1.000
_cell.length_b   1.000
_cell.length_c   1.000
_cell.angle_alpha   90.00
_cell.angle_beta   90.00
_cell.angle_gamma   90.00
#
_symmetry.space_group_name_H-M   'P 1'
#
loop_
_entity.id
_entity.type
_entity.pdbx_description
1 polymer ?
#
loop_
_entity_poly.entity_id
_entity_poly.type
_entity_poly.pdbx_seq_one_letter_code
_entity_poly.pdbx_strand_id
1 'polypeptide(L)'
;MPISKHNSLLYLKLAIPVFFLFAIVYGGTNWFSSTREEYYHIYFNWELSIPFVAEMIIIYLSIQLIFILPIFHCQETNMYILAKRMSLATILAGIIFILLPTHFQIFLIKKLDTT
;
A
#
# COMPACT_ATOMS: atom_id res chain seq x y z
N MET A 1 -22.24 -13.29 14.43
CA MET A 1 -23.13 -12.18 14.00
C MET A 1 -23.40 -12.38 12.50
N PRO A 2 -24.65 -12.56 12.06
CA PRO A 2 -24.92 -12.79 10.63
C PRO A 2 -24.55 -11.55 9.82
N ILE A 3 -23.83 -11.76 8.71
CA ILE A 3 -23.44 -10.70 7.79
C ILE A 3 -24.71 -10.11 7.18
N SER A 4 -25.10 -8.91 7.60
CA SER A 4 -26.16 -8.17 6.94
C SER A 4 -25.72 -7.85 5.51
N LYS A 5 -26.50 -8.29 4.51
CA LYS A 5 -26.23 -7.99 3.08
C LYS A 5 -26.05 -6.49 2.82
N HIS A 6 -26.70 -5.65 3.63
CA HIS A 6 -26.59 -4.20 3.58
C HIS A 6 -25.15 -3.71 3.88
N ASN A 7 -24.54 -4.20 4.95
CA ASN A 7 -23.22 -3.78 5.40
C ASN A 7 -22.12 -4.21 4.42
N SER A 8 -22.25 -5.40 3.83
CA SER A 8 -21.31 -5.87 2.80
C SER A 8 -21.39 -5.02 1.52
N LEU A 9 -22.59 -4.62 1.10
CA LEU A 9 -22.76 -3.77 -0.07
C LEU A 9 -22.19 -2.37 0.19
N LEU A 10 -22.42 -1.81 1.38
CA LEU A 10 -21.83 -0.54 1.78
C LEU A 10 -20.30 -0.60 1.80
N TYR A 11 -19.74 -1.66 2.39
CA TYR A 11 -18.30 -1.87 2.42
C TYR A 11 -17.72 -1.91 1.00
N LEU A 12 -18.30 -2.68 0.07
CA LEU A 12 -17.82 -2.74 -1.31
C LEU A 12 -17.89 -1.38 -2.00
N LYS A 13 -18.98 -0.61 -1.81
CA LYS A 13 -19.10 0.74 -2.36
C LYS A 13 -18.02 1.71 -1.85
N LEU A 14 -17.51 1.51 -0.64
CA LEU A 14 -16.44 2.32 -0.05
C LEU A 14 -15.04 1.78 -0.38
N ALA A 15 -14.85 0.47 -0.37
CA ALA A 15 -13.56 -0.18 -0.56
C ALA A 15 -13.09 -0.09 -2.02
N ILE A 16 -14.00 -0.25 -2.99
CA ILE A 16 -13.67 -0.15 -4.43
C ILE A 16 -13.00 1.19 -4.78
N PRO A 17 -13.59 2.37 -4.49
CA PRO A 17 -12.96 3.64 -4.83
C PRO A 17 -11.65 3.87 -4.06
N VAL A 18 -11.54 3.43 -2.81
CA VAL A 18 -10.28 3.51 -2.05
C VAL A 18 -9.19 2.65 -2.69
N PHE A 19 -9.54 1.45 -3.16
CA PHE A 19 -8.62 0.56 -3.87
C PHE A 19 -8.16 1.16 -5.21
N PHE A 20 -9.07 1.73 -5.99
CA PHE A 20 -8.72 2.41 -7.24
C PHE A 20 -7.84 3.64 -6.98
N LEU A 21 -8.16 4.44 -5.95
CA LEU A 21 -7.32 5.57 -5.55
C LEU A 21 -5.91 5.09 -5.20
N PHE A 22 -5.79 4.02 -4.41
CA PHE A 22 -4.49 3.41 -4.11
C PHE A 22 -3.77 2.94 -5.37
N ALA A 23 -4.43 2.22 -6.26
CA ALA A 23 -3.81 1.70 -7.49
C ALA A 23 -3.31 2.83 -8.41
N ILE A 24 -4.08 3.91 -8.55
CA ILE A 24 -3.70 5.08 -9.36
C ILE A 24 -2.53 5.81 -8.70
N VAL A 25 -2.60 6.09 -7.40
CA VAL A 25 -1.54 6.81 -6.68
C VAL A 25 -0.27 5.97 -6.70
N TYR A 26 -0.32 4.71 -6.27
CA TYR A 26 0.83 3.81 -6.23
C TYR A 26 1.45 3.59 -7.61
N GLY A 27 0.62 3.28 -8.62
CA GLY A 27 1.10 3.07 -9.98
C GLY A 27 1.71 4.35 -10.58
N GLY A 28 1.06 5.49 -10.37
CA GLY A 28 1.52 6.79 -10.84
C GLY A 28 2.82 7.23 -10.18
N THR A 29 2.94 7.08 -8.85
CA THR A 29 4.18 7.42 -8.14
C THR A 29 5.30 6.46 -8.50
N ASN A 30 5.04 5.16 -8.62
CA ASN A 30 6.04 4.18 -9.03
C ASN A 30 6.57 4.46 -10.45
N TRP A 31 5.68 4.77 -11.39
CA TRP A 31 6.07 5.16 -12.75
C TRP A 31 6.88 6.46 -12.74
N PHE A 32 6.43 7.49 -12.00
CA PHE A 32 7.14 8.75 -11.90
C PHE A 32 8.52 8.62 -11.23
N SER A 33 8.66 7.74 -10.24
CA SER A 33 9.96 7.45 -9.63
C SER A 33 10.89 6.69 -10.57
N SER A 34 10.36 5.88 -11.50
CA SER A 34 11.19 5.16 -12.48
C SER A 34 11.86 6.08 -13.51
N THR A 35 11.36 7.30 -13.70
CA THR A 35 11.93 8.28 -14.64
C THR A 35 12.92 9.25 -13.98
N ARG A 36 13.12 9.17 -12.66
CA ARG A 36 14.09 9.99 -11.93
C ARG A 36 15.43 9.28 -11.81
N GLU A 37 16.52 10.02 -12.04
CA GLU A 37 17.89 9.53 -11.86
C GLU A 37 18.48 9.90 -10.49
N GLU A 38 17.92 10.91 -9.82
CA GLU A 38 18.33 11.35 -8.49
C GLU A 38 17.52 10.65 -7.40
N TYR A 39 18.23 9.95 -6.52
CA TYR A 39 17.66 9.19 -5.41
C TYR A 39 18.28 9.62 -4.09
N TYR A 40 17.47 9.64 -3.04
CA TYR A 40 17.95 9.79 -1.68
C TYR A 40 18.35 8.42 -1.10
N HIS A 41 19.60 8.32 -0.65
CA HIS A 41 20.12 7.17 0.08
C HIS A 41 19.75 7.29 1.56
N ILE A 42 18.51 6.93 1.90
CA ILE A 42 18.03 6.86 3.28
C ILE A 42 18.18 5.43 3.79
N TYR A 43 19.42 4.92 3.80
CA TYR A 43 19.74 3.61 4.37
C TYR A 43 21.11 3.66 5.03
N PHE A 44 21.30 2.81 6.04
CA PHE A 44 22.58 2.63 6.71
C PHE A 44 23.35 1.46 6.11
N ASN A 45 24.69 1.52 6.17
CA ASN A 45 25.54 0.46 5.59
C ASN A 45 25.29 -0.94 6.19
N TRP A 46 24.84 -1.02 7.44
CA TRP A 46 24.51 -2.30 8.08
C TRP A 46 23.22 -2.93 7.52
N GLU A 47 22.26 -2.13 7.03
CA GLU A 47 21.00 -2.63 6.46
C GLU A 47 21.24 -3.39 5.16
N LEU A 48 22.26 -2.98 4.39
CA LEU A 48 22.68 -3.66 3.17
C LEU A 48 23.24 -5.07 3.41
N SER A 49 23.62 -5.39 4.65
CA SER A 49 24.13 -6.72 5.02
C SER A 49 23.02 -7.74 5.27
N ILE A 50 21.76 -7.29 5.39
CA ILE A 50 20.62 -8.17 5.62
C ILE A 50 20.24 -8.86 4.29
N PRO A 51 20.23 -10.21 4.23
CA PRO A 51 19.85 -10.92 3.02
C PRO A 51 18.37 -10.69 2.70
N PHE A 52 18.07 -10.50 1.42
CA PHE A 52 16.69 -10.40 0.94
C PHE A 52 16.03 -11.78 0.99
N VAL A 53 14.89 -11.88 1.69
CA VAL A 53 14.10 -13.11 1.83
C VAL A 53 12.76 -12.90 1.11
N ALA A 54 12.60 -13.50 -0.07
CA ALA A 54 11.44 -13.27 -0.93
C ALA A 54 10.13 -13.76 -0.29
N GLU A 55 10.20 -14.81 0.53
CA GLU A 55 9.06 -15.39 1.26
C GLU A 55 8.44 -14.39 2.24
N MET A 56 9.22 -13.41 2.72
CA MET A 56 8.70 -12.34 3.57
C MET A 56 7.69 -11.44 2.84
N ILE A 57 7.72 -11.38 1.49
CA ILE A 57 6.71 -10.65 0.71
C ILE A 57 5.32 -11.26 0.94
N ILE A 58 5.22 -12.59 1.00
CA ILE A 58 3.94 -13.28 1.20
C ILE A 58 3.42 -12.98 2.61
N ILE A 59 4.30 -13.02 3.62
CA ILE A 59 3.95 -12.67 5.00
C ILE A 59 3.51 -11.21 5.09
N TYR A 60 4.23 -10.29 4.45
CA TYR A 60 3.85 -8.89 4.37
C TYR A 60 2.47 -8.72 3.74
N LEU A 61 2.19 -9.37 2.60
CA LEU A 61 0.88 -9.30 1.93
C LEU A 61 -0.26 -9.87 2.77
N SER A 62 0.01 -10.75 3.73
CA SER A 62 -1.02 -11.27 4.64
C SER A 62 -1.70 -10.18 5.48
N ILE A 63 -1.02 -9.05 5.73
CA ILE A 63 -1.61 -7.91 6.44
C ILE A 63 -2.85 -7.34 5.72
N GLN A 64 -2.93 -7.53 4.40
CA GLN A 64 -4.04 -7.05 3.59
C GLN A 64 -5.36 -7.74 3.97
N LEU A 65 -5.30 -8.94 4.57
CA LEU A 65 -6.47 -9.66 5.07
C LEU A 65 -7.17 -8.91 6.22
N ILE A 66 -6.44 -8.10 6.98
CA ILE A 66 -6.98 -7.30 8.09
C ILE A 66 -8.00 -6.28 7.56
N PHE A 67 -7.85 -5.82 6.31
CA PHE A 67 -8.78 -4.86 5.71
C PHE A 67 -10.18 -5.45 5.46
N ILE A 68 -10.35 -6.77 5.53
CA ILE A 68 -11.65 -7.46 5.40
C ILE A 68 -12.41 -7.47 6.75
N LEU A 69 -11.71 -7.31 7.87
CA LEU A 69 -12.29 -7.34 9.22
C LEU A 69 -13.43 -6.33 9.48
N PRO A 70 -13.42 -5.11 8.92
CA PRO A 70 -14.50 -4.14 9.09
C PRO A 70 -15.89 -4.68 8.70
N ILE A 71 -15.96 -5.62 7.74
CA ILE A 71 -17.23 -6.26 7.32
C ILE A 71 -17.91 -6.97 8.49
N PHE A 72 -17.13 -7.54 9.41
CA PHE A 72 -17.62 -8.33 10.53
C PHE A 72 -17.86 -7.52 11.81
N HIS A 73 -17.08 -6.45 12.02
CA HIS A 73 -16.99 -5.78 13.33
C HIS A 73 -17.33 -4.28 13.32
N CYS A 74 -17.34 -3.60 12.18
CA CYS A 74 -17.57 -2.14 12.15
C CYS A 74 -19.04 -1.76 11.92
N GLN A 75 -19.48 -0.72 12.63
CA GLN A 75 -20.70 0.01 12.31
C GLN A 75 -20.50 0.85 11.03
N GLU A 76 -21.58 1.18 10.33
CA GLU A 76 -21.55 1.93 9.06
C GLU A 76 -20.77 3.24 9.16
N THR A 77 -21.00 4.03 10.21
CA THR A 77 -20.29 5.28 10.49
C THR A 77 -18.77 5.09 10.56
N ASN A 78 -18.32 4.02 11.21
CA ASN A 78 -16.90 3.68 11.32
C ASN A 78 -16.32 3.24 9.97
N MET A 79 -17.09 2.59 9.11
CA MET A 79 -16.65 2.23 7.75
C MET A 79 -16.39 3.49 6.90
N TYR A 80 -17.26 4.50 6.98
CA TYR A 80 -17.05 5.79 6.29
C TYR A 80 -15.81 6.53 6.81
N ILE A 81 -15.60 6.56 8.14
CA ILE A 81 -14.43 7.18 8.75
C ILE A 81 -13.15 6.45 8.31
N LEU A 82 -13.17 5.12 8.33
CA LEU A 82 -12.05 4.29 7.89
C LEU A 82 -11.71 4.57 6.42
N ALA A 83 -12.69 4.57 5.52
CA ALA A 83 -12.48 4.86 4.11
C ALA A 83 -11.87 6.26 3.89
N LYS A 84 -12.37 7.30 4.60
CA LYS A 84 -11.80 8.65 4.52
C LYS A 84 -10.36 8.71 5.01
N ARG A 85 -10.06 8.08 6.15
CA ARG A 85 -8.69 8.03 6.71
C ARG A 85 -7.72 7.32 5.77
N MET A 86 -8.15 6.20 5.19
CA MET A 86 -7.36 5.46 4.21
C MET A 86 -7.10 6.30 2.95
N SER A 87 -8.10 6.96 2.40
CA SER A 87 -7.91 7.85 1.24
C SER A 87 -6.94 8.99 1.52
N LEU A 88 -7.07 9.65 2.68
CA LEU A 88 -6.15 10.72 3.08
C LEU A 88 -4.72 10.19 3.26
N ALA A 89 -4.55 9.05 3.92
CA ALA A 89 -3.25 8.42 4.10
C ALA A 89 -2.61 8.07 2.75
N THR A 90 -3.37 7.50 1.81
CA THR A 90 -2.89 7.17 0.45
C THR A 90 -2.42 8.42 -0.30
N ILE A 91 -3.20 9.51 -0.27
CA ILE A 91 -2.83 10.75 -0.96
C ILE A 91 -1.58 11.37 -0.33
N LEU A 92 -1.53 11.47 1.00
CA LEU A 92 -0.37 12.01 1.72
C LEU A 92 0.88 11.17 1.49
N ALA A 93 0.76 9.84 1.55
CA ALA A 93 1.86 8.93 1.24
C ALA A 93 2.35 9.13 -0.20
N GLY A 94 1.44 9.26 -1.17
CA GLY A 94 1.79 9.54 -2.55
C GLY A 94 2.57 10.86 -2.73
N ILE A 95 2.13 11.93 -2.07
CA ILE A 95 2.81 13.24 -2.10
C ILE A 95 4.21 13.13 -1.50
N ILE A 96 4.35 12.52 -0.32
CA ILE A 96 5.63 12.32 0.35
C ILE A 96 6.57 11.48 -0.51
N PHE A 97 6.05 10.43 -1.15
CA PHE A 97 6.83 9.53 -2.01
C PHE A 97 7.38 10.25 -3.26
N ILE A 98 6.60 11.16 -3.85
CA ILE A 98 7.07 12.00 -4.97
C ILE A 98 8.15 12.99 -4.50
N LEU A 99 8.02 13.54 -3.29
CA LEU A 99 8.97 14.49 -2.72
C LEU A 99 10.29 13.82 -2.29
N LEU A 100 10.23 12.57 -1.83
CA LEU A 100 11.37 11.79 -1.34
C LEU A 100 11.57 10.52 -2.20
N PRO A 101 12.16 10.63 -3.40
CA PRO A 101 12.45 9.46 -4.23
C PRO A 101 13.53 8.59 -3.55
N THR A 102 13.13 7.44 -3.01
CA THR A 102 14.04 6.47 -2.38
C THR A 102 14.45 5.36 -3.35
N HIS A 103 15.73 5.02 -3.40
CA HIS A 103 16.34 4.06 -4.33
C HIS A 103 15.86 2.59 -4.20
N PHE A 104 15.19 2.24 -3.10
CA PHE A 104 14.96 0.84 -2.71
C PHE A 104 14.10 0.04 -3.71
N GLN A 105 13.18 0.70 -4.42
CA GLN A 105 12.17 0.04 -5.25
C GLN A 105 12.72 -0.48 -6.59
N ILE A 106 13.67 0.23 -7.21
CA ILE A 106 14.31 -0.21 -8.47
C ILE A 106 15.28 -1.38 -8.22
N PHE A 107 15.97 -1.39 -7.08
CA PHE A 107 16.97 -2.41 -6.77
C PHE A 107 16.38 -3.83 -6.65
N LEU A 108 15.17 -3.97 -6.09
CA LEU A 108 14.50 -5.27 -5.94
C LEU A 108 14.06 -5.87 -7.29
N ILE A 109 13.54 -5.04 -8.21
CA ILE A 109 13.12 -5.51 -9.55
C ILE A 109 14.32 -6.04 -10.33
N LYS A 110 15.44 -5.30 -10.31
CA LYS A 110 16.66 -5.68 -11.03
C LYS A 110 17.33 -6.94 -10.44
N LYS A 111 17.08 -7.24 -9.16
CA LYS A 111 17.63 -8.41 -8.47
C LYS A 111 16.76 -9.67 -8.63
N LEU A 112 15.45 -9.51 -8.83
CA LEU A 112 14.53 -10.60 -9.18
C LEU A 112 14.66 -11.05 -10.64
N ASP A 113 15.01 -10.14 -11.56
CA ASP A 113 15.23 -10.46 -12.99
C ASP A 113 16.56 -11.19 -13.25
N THR A 114 17.47 -11.20 -12.29
CA THR A 114 18.83 -11.77 -12.44
C THR A 114 19.03 -13.11 -11.72
N THR A 115 17.95 -13.68 -11.17
CA THR A 115 17.91 -15.02 -10.53
C THR A 115 16.94 -15.92 -11.26
#